data_AF-A0A9Q1HD77-F1
#
_entry.id   AF-A0A9Q1HD77-F1
#
_cell.length_a   1.000
_cell.length_b   1.000
_cell.length_c   1.000
_cell.angle_alpha   90.00
_cell.angle_beta   90.00
_cell.angle_gamma   90.00
#
_symmetry.space_group_name_H-M   'P 1'
#
loop_
_entity.id
_entity.type
_entity.pdbx_description
1 polymer ?
#
loop_
_entity_poly.entity_id
_entity_poly.type
_entity_poly.pdbx_seq_one_letter_code
_entity_poly.pdbx_strand_id
1 'polypeptide(L)'
;MWNQLQIHPPCFDCFSTAYERSFICRMLKSQCFKRRLPDGVPDQPENRSTAVLVRGRVHELSPANPQTVLVAICFPLIEPSLRSIEPDSYDTLCFTTLHEMDLRIKATSDNIVFFLGFSENQLLHCSWYQFVHHNDLQEATHLHCRVRSGCGQCTAVLRLLTRDGSTIYVRTVAGLVKQDDLDTYTPVIQFNNRVLR
;
A
#
# COMPACT_ATOMS: atom_id res chain seq x y z
N MET A 1 -13.34 6.23 -23.44
CA MET A 1 -12.81 4.86 -23.24
C MET A 1 -12.74 4.63 -21.74
N TRP A 2 -13.75 3.96 -21.17
CA TRP A 2 -13.76 3.62 -19.75
C TRP A 2 -12.81 2.44 -19.57
N ASN A 3 -11.72 2.65 -18.82
CA ASN A 3 -10.85 1.55 -18.41
C ASN A 3 -11.68 0.59 -17.57
N GLN A 4 -11.90 -0.61 -18.10
CA GLN A 4 -12.41 -1.74 -17.36
C GLN A 4 -11.49 -1.94 -16.16
N LEU A 5 -11.97 -1.63 -14.96
CA LEU A 5 -11.42 -2.19 -13.75
C LEU A 5 -11.64 -3.70 -13.86
N GLN A 6 -10.62 -4.41 -14.35
CA GLN A 6 -10.61 -5.87 -14.28
C GLN A 6 -10.52 -6.23 -12.79
N ILE A 7 -11.69 -6.44 -12.19
CA ILE A 7 -11.81 -7.06 -10.89
C ILE A 7 -11.41 -8.52 -11.12
N HIS A 8 -10.11 -8.83 -10.95
CA HIS A 8 -9.67 -10.21 -10.92
C HIS A 8 -10.37 -10.92 -9.75
N PRO A 9 -10.95 -12.12 -9.94
CA PRO A 9 -11.46 -12.90 -8.83
C PRO A 9 -10.28 -13.29 -7.93
N PRO A 10 -10.27 -12.94 -6.63
CA PRO A 10 -9.23 -13.43 -5.73
C PRO A 10 -9.48 -14.92 -5.41
N CYS A 11 -8.37 -15.65 -5.35
CA CYS A 11 -8.29 -17.03 -4.87
C CYS A 11 -8.94 -17.18 -3.48
N PHE A 12 -9.52 -18.36 -3.28
CA PHE A 12 -10.24 -18.77 -2.09
C PHE A 12 -9.30 -18.84 -0.87
N ASP A 13 -9.47 -17.94 0.09
CA ASP A 13 -9.08 -18.17 1.48
C ASP A 13 -10.32 -18.14 2.39
N CYS A 14 -10.31 -19.04 3.36
CA CYS A 14 -11.48 -19.68 3.96
C CYS A 14 -12.05 -18.96 5.20
N PHE A 15 -13.37 -19.06 5.38
CA PHE A 15 -14.21 -18.69 6.54
C PHE A 15 -14.30 -17.20 6.94
N SER A 16 -14.86 -16.39 6.06
CA SER A 16 -15.76 -15.30 6.46
C SER A 16 -16.93 -15.30 5.48
N THR A 17 -18.16 -15.03 5.96
CA THR A 17 -19.45 -15.22 5.24
C THR A 17 -19.29 -15.07 3.72
N ALA A 18 -19.58 -16.12 2.95
CA ALA A 18 -19.08 -16.32 1.57
C ALA A 18 -19.29 -15.16 0.57
N TYR A 19 -20.08 -14.16 0.94
CA TYR A 19 -20.43 -12.98 0.16
C TYR A 19 -19.79 -11.66 0.63
N GLU A 20 -19.19 -11.59 1.83
CA GLU A 20 -18.53 -10.37 2.30
C GLU A 20 -17.16 -10.18 1.65
N ARG A 21 -16.88 -8.95 1.20
CA ARG A 21 -15.67 -8.58 0.44
C ARG A 21 -15.13 -7.26 0.95
N SER A 22 -13.84 -7.22 1.21
CA SER A 22 -13.11 -5.98 1.51
C SER A 22 -11.86 -5.87 0.65
N PHE A 23 -11.65 -4.73 0.01
CA PHE A 23 -10.45 -4.44 -0.76
C PHE A 23 -10.16 -2.94 -0.78
N ILE A 24 -8.94 -2.57 -1.14
CA ILE A 24 -8.57 -1.17 -1.39
C ILE A 24 -8.40 -0.98 -2.89
N CYS A 25 -8.95 0.11 -3.44
CA CYS A 25 -8.72 0.50 -4.83
C CYS A 25 -8.38 1.99 -4.94
N ARG A 26 -7.77 2.41 -6.05
CA ARG A 26 -7.60 3.83 -6.38
C ARG A 26 -8.86 4.33 -7.10
N MET A 27 -9.56 5.28 -6.49
CA MET A 27 -10.67 6.00 -7.13
C MET A 27 -10.21 7.38 -7.58
N LEU A 28 -10.61 7.78 -8.79
CA LEU A 28 -10.34 9.12 -9.30
C LEU A 28 -11.05 10.16 -8.42
N LYS A 29 -10.31 11.19 -8.00
CA LYS A 29 -10.87 12.33 -7.27
C LYS A 29 -11.77 13.10 -8.23
N SER A 30 -13.03 13.34 -7.84
CA SER A 30 -13.93 14.19 -8.62
C SER A 30 -13.43 15.63 -8.66
N GLN A 31 -13.83 16.41 -9.66
CA GLN A 31 -13.47 17.84 -9.72
C GLN A 31 -13.95 18.63 -8.48
N CYS A 32 -15.04 18.21 -7.86
CA CYS A 32 -15.53 18.79 -6.60
C CYS A 32 -14.68 18.37 -5.39
N PHE A 33 -14.09 17.17 -5.40
CA PHE A 33 -13.14 16.76 -4.38
C PHE A 33 -11.81 17.52 -4.53
N LYS A 34 -11.32 17.68 -5.76
CA LYS A 34 -10.10 18.45 -6.05
C LYS A 34 -10.19 19.91 -5.56
N ARG A 35 -11.34 20.58 -5.76
CA ARG A 35 -11.60 21.94 -5.27
C ARG A 35 -11.67 22.10 -3.75
N ARG A 36 -11.78 20.98 -3.01
CA ARG A 36 -11.77 20.97 -1.53
C ARG A 36 -10.38 20.70 -0.95
N LEU A 37 -9.40 20.38 -1.79
CA LEU A 37 -8.00 20.36 -1.37
C LEU A 37 -7.54 21.82 -1.22
N PRO A 38 -6.64 22.11 -0.27
CA PRO A 38 -6.07 23.44 -0.12
C PRO A 38 -5.43 23.91 -1.42
N ASP A 39 -5.60 25.20 -1.71
CA ASP A 39 -4.97 25.85 -2.85
C ASP A 39 -3.44 25.65 -2.80
N GLY A 40 -2.87 25.09 -3.86
CA GLY A 40 -1.42 24.93 -4.01
C GLY A 40 -0.90 23.51 -4.21
N VAL A 41 -1.73 22.46 -4.13
CA VAL A 41 -1.30 21.11 -4.52
C VAL A 41 -1.27 20.99 -6.05
N PRO A 42 -0.10 20.85 -6.71
CA PRO A 42 -0.05 20.71 -8.16
C PRO A 42 -0.79 19.44 -8.61
N ASP A 43 -1.49 19.50 -9.77
CA ASP A 43 -2.15 18.35 -10.42
C ASP A 43 -1.10 17.38 -11.01
N GLN A 44 -0.29 16.81 -10.13
CA GLN A 44 0.58 15.70 -10.47
C GLN A 44 -0.26 14.40 -10.60
N PRO A 45 0.10 13.49 -11.52
CA PRO A 45 -0.69 12.28 -11.80
C PRO A 45 -0.95 11.40 -10.56
N GLU A 46 -0.02 11.36 -9.61
CA GLU A 46 -0.13 10.68 -8.32
C GLU A 46 -1.28 11.23 -7.45
N ASN A 47 -1.59 12.53 -7.60
CA ASN A 47 -2.64 13.22 -6.85
C ASN A 47 -4.03 13.11 -7.49
N ARG A 48 -4.18 12.48 -8.66
CA ARG A 48 -5.47 12.39 -9.37
C ARG A 48 -6.42 11.33 -8.80
N SER A 49 -5.90 10.36 -8.07
CA SER A 49 -6.68 9.31 -7.42
C SER A 49 -6.36 9.22 -5.94
N THR A 50 -7.29 8.69 -5.15
CA THR A 50 -7.10 8.41 -3.72
C THR A 50 -7.36 6.93 -3.47
N ALA A 51 -6.65 6.35 -2.52
CA ALA A 51 -6.94 4.99 -2.05
C ALA A 51 -8.27 5.01 -1.29
N VAL A 52 -9.15 4.07 -1.61
CA VAL A 52 -10.46 3.92 -1.00
C VAL A 52 -10.60 2.48 -0.53
N LEU A 53 -10.91 2.32 0.76
CA LEU A 53 -11.29 1.03 1.31
C LEU A 53 -12.75 0.77 0.94
N VAL A 54 -12.98 -0.29 0.20
CA VAL A 54 -14.28 -0.78 -0.21
C VAL A 54 -14.63 -1.97 0.65
N ARG A 55 -15.72 -1.90 1.40
CA ARG A 55 -16.27 -3.02 2.17
C ARG A 55 -17.71 -3.25 1.74
N GLY A 56 -18.04 -4.47 1.32
CA GLY A 56 -19.35 -4.75 0.76
C GLY A 56 -19.69 -6.23 0.72
N ARG A 57 -20.85 -6.52 0.13
CA ARG A 57 -21.33 -7.88 -0.09
C ARG A 57 -21.69 -8.12 -1.55
N VAL A 58 -21.33 -9.29 -2.04
CA VAL A 58 -21.74 -9.77 -3.36
C VAL A 58 -23.15 -10.36 -3.24
N HIS A 59 -24.03 -9.98 -4.15
CA HIS A 59 -25.40 -10.48 -4.22
C HIS A 59 -25.65 -11.05 -5.60
N GLU A 60 -26.32 -12.20 -5.66
CA GLU A 60 -26.88 -12.74 -6.89
C GLU A 60 -28.29 -12.16 -7.07
N LEU A 61 -28.51 -11.46 -8.18
CA LEU A 61 -29.80 -10.79 -8.43
C LEU A 61 -30.93 -11.77 -8.76
N SER A 62 -30.61 -12.93 -9.35
CA SER A 62 -31.59 -13.99 -9.65
C SER A 62 -30.91 -15.34 -9.91
N PRO A 63 -31.48 -16.47 -9.46
CA PRO A 63 -31.01 -17.80 -9.82
C PRO A 63 -31.25 -18.14 -11.31
N ALA A 64 -32.19 -17.47 -11.98
CA ALA A 64 -32.47 -17.68 -13.40
C ALA A 64 -31.57 -16.85 -14.34
N ASN A 65 -30.91 -15.81 -13.81
CA ASN A 65 -29.96 -14.98 -14.54
C ASN A 65 -28.84 -14.58 -13.58
N PRO A 66 -27.70 -15.31 -13.55
CA PRO A 66 -26.66 -15.18 -12.54
C PRO A 66 -25.84 -13.90 -12.74
N GLN A 67 -26.47 -12.76 -12.52
CA GLN A 67 -25.83 -11.46 -12.45
C GLN A 67 -25.46 -11.19 -11.00
N THR A 68 -24.15 -11.13 -10.75
CA THR A 68 -23.60 -10.78 -9.45
C THR A 68 -23.37 -9.28 -9.35
N VAL A 69 -23.83 -8.66 -8.27
CA VAL A 69 -23.56 -7.25 -7.95
C VAL A 69 -22.81 -7.14 -6.64
N LEU A 70 -21.91 -6.17 -6.53
CA LEU A 70 -21.27 -5.79 -5.28
C LEU A 70 -21.96 -4.54 -4.73
N VAL A 71 -22.56 -4.65 -3.55
CA VAL A 71 -23.06 -3.49 -2.80
C VAL A 71 -22.04 -3.19 -1.71
N ALA A 72 -21.46 -1.98 -1.73
CA ALA A 72 -20.35 -1.64 -0.84
C ALA A 72 -20.42 -0.21 -0.29
N ILE A 73 -19.84 -0.04 0.89
CA ILE A 73 -19.51 1.25 1.47
C ILE A 73 -18.03 1.54 1.16
N CYS A 74 -17.77 2.77 0.74
CA CYS A 74 -16.46 3.24 0.31
C CYS A 74 -15.94 4.30 1.27
N PHE A 75 -14.83 4.02 1.94
CA PHE A 75 -14.17 4.94 2.88
C PHE A 75 -12.89 5.49 2.23
N PRO A 76 -12.78 6.81 2.01
CA PRO A 76 -11.54 7.39 1.53
C PRO A 76 -10.46 7.21 2.60
N LEU A 77 -9.35 6.57 2.23
CA LEU A 77 -8.18 6.47 3.09
C LEU A 77 -7.44 7.79 2.93
N ILE A 78 -7.88 8.78 3.71
CA ILE A 78 -7.45 10.18 3.64
C ILE A 78 -5.94 10.25 3.40
N GLU A 79 -5.57 10.96 2.35
CA GLU A 79 -4.20 11.39 2.11
C GLU A 79 -4.13 12.84 2.55
N PRO A 80 -3.69 13.13 3.79
CA PRO A 80 -3.44 14.50 4.17
C PRO A 80 -2.17 14.91 3.43
N SER A 81 -2.30 15.39 2.19
CA SER A 81 -1.26 16.15 1.49
C SER A 81 -1.04 17.51 2.15
N LEU A 82 -1.11 17.59 3.48
CA LEU A 82 -1.27 18.81 4.26
C LEU A 82 -0.45 18.84 5.55
N ARG A 83 0.40 17.85 5.77
CA ARG A 83 1.33 17.88 6.89
C ARG A 83 2.71 17.54 6.36
N SER A 84 3.45 18.58 6.04
CA SER A 84 4.91 18.64 6.17
C SER A 84 5.36 18.50 7.63
N ILE A 85 4.60 17.77 8.45
CA ILE A 85 4.96 17.51 9.82
C ILE A 85 5.84 16.28 9.72
N GLU A 86 7.08 16.46 10.15
CA GLU A 86 7.98 15.40 10.59
C GLU A 86 7.17 14.20 11.07
N PRO A 87 7.56 12.95 10.76
CA PRO A 87 6.81 11.78 11.24
C PRO A 87 6.52 11.98 12.72
N ASP A 88 5.24 12.24 13.06
CA ASP A 88 4.83 12.53 14.42
C ASP A 88 5.43 11.38 15.23
N SER A 89 6.34 11.68 16.15
CA SER A 89 7.12 10.68 16.89
C SER A 89 6.26 9.76 17.77
N TYR A 90 4.93 9.93 17.70
CA TYR A 90 3.88 9.20 18.39
C TYR A 90 2.94 8.44 17.42
N ASP A 91 3.22 8.40 16.13
CA ASP A 91 2.38 7.69 15.15
C ASP A 91 2.61 6.18 15.22
N THR A 92 1.90 5.54 16.16
CA THR A 92 1.94 4.09 16.44
C THR A 92 1.45 3.20 15.30
N LEU A 93 1.09 3.78 14.15
CA LEU A 93 0.68 3.07 12.94
C LEU A 93 1.78 3.01 11.86
N CYS A 94 2.95 3.58 12.14
CA CYS A 94 4.03 3.70 11.17
C CYS A 94 5.25 2.86 11.55
N PHE A 95 5.89 2.29 10.54
CA PHE A 95 7.17 1.60 10.65
C PHE A 95 7.99 1.81 9.39
N THR A 96 9.31 1.70 9.52
CA THR A 96 10.24 1.96 8.43
C THR A 96 11.05 0.72 8.14
N THR A 97 11.37 0.52 6.86
CA THR A 97 12.26 -0.56 6.41
C THR A 97 13.24 0.03 5.40
N LEU A 98 14.52 -0.30 5.56
CA LEU A 98 15.60 0.11 4.67
C LEU A 98 16.03 -1.09 3.83
N HIS A 99 16.28 -0.86 2.55
CA HIS A 99 16.52 -1.93 1.59
C HIS A 99 17.70 -1.65 0.67
N GLU A 100 18.33 -2.73 0.21
CA GLU A 100 19.21 -2.71 -0.96
C GLU A 100 18.43 -2.40 -2.24
N MET A 101 19.15 -2.15 -3.34
CA MET A 101 18.54 -1.84 -4.64
C MET A 101 17.75 -3.00 -5.25
N ASP A 102 17.88 -4.22 -4.74
CA ASP A 102 17.09 -5.40 -5.11
C ASP A 102 15.93 -5.69 -4.13
N LEU A 103 15.68 -4.76 -3.20
CA LEU A 103 14.72 -4.86 -2.10
C LEU A 103 15.01 -5.97 -1.09
N ARG A 104 16.27 -6.34 -0.87
CA ARG A 104 16.66 -7.06 0.36
C ARG A 104 16.67 -6.12 1.56
N ILE A 105 16.08 -6.56 2.66
CA ILE A 105 15.96 -5.74 3.87
C ILE A 105 17.33 -5.60 4.55
N LYS A 106 17.79 -4.37 4.74
CA LYS A 106 19.03 -4.02 5.46
C LYS A 106 18.80 -3.65 6.91
N ALA A 107 17.67 -3.00 7.21
CA ALA A 107 17.32 -2.55 8.55
C ALA A 107 15.82 -2.32 8.65
N THR A 108 15.30 -2.33 9.86
CA THR A 108 13.89 -2.06 10.17
C THR A 108 13.79 -1.16 11.39
N SER A 109 12.65 -0.51 11.59
CA SER A 109 12.38 0.16 12.87
C SER A 109 12.09 -0.86 13.98
N ASP A 110 12.48 -0.55 15.21
CA ASP A 110 12.32 -1.43 16.39
C ASP A 110 10.89 -1.95 16.61
N ASN A 111 9.90 -1.17 16.16
CA ASN A 111 8.48 -1.50 16.29
C ASN A 111 7.94 -2.47 15.22
N ILE A 112 8.75 -2.94 14.27
CA ILE A 112 8.32 -3.81 13.15
C ILE A 112 7.61 -5.07 13.63
N VAL A 113 8.04 -5.61 14.78
CA VAL A 113 7.49 -6.82 15.38
C VAL A 113 6.01 -6.66 15.76
N PHE A 114 5.58 -5.44 16.13
CA PHE A 114 4.18 -5.17 16.45
C PHE A 114 3.26 -5.18 15.23
N PHE A 115 3.82 -5.03 14.02
CA PHE A 115 3.07 -5.00 12.78
C PHE A 115 3.10 -6.32 12.03
N LEU A 116 4.29 -6.92 11.87
CA LEU A 116 4.46 -8.13 11.07
C LEU A 116 4.62 -9.40 11.93
N GLY A 117 4.88 -9.27 13.23
CA GLY A 117 5.15 -10.41 14.11
C GLY A 117 6.53 -11.05 13.91
N PHE A 118 7.37 -10.49 13.03
CA PHE A 118 8.76 -10.90 12.82
C PHE A 118 9.70 -9.94 13.55
N SER A 119 10.75 -10.49 14.14
CA SER A 119 11.88 -9.68 14.62
C SER A 119 12.75 -9.21 13.45
N GLU A 120 13.50 -8.12 13.63
CA GLU A 120 14.41 -7.60 12.61
C GLU A 120 15.34 -8.68 12.06
N ASN A 121 15.98 -9.47 12.93
CA ASN A 121 16.91 -10.54 12.55
C ASN A 121 16.30 -11.59 11.60
N GLN A 122 14.98 -11.78 11.65
CA GLN A 122 14.27 -12.71 10.75
C GLN A 122 13.93 -12.09 9.40
N LEU A 123 13.94 -10.76 9.31
CA LEU A 123 13.66 -9.99 8.11
C LEU A 123 14.95 -9.63 7.35
N LEU A 124 16.07 -9.46 8.06
CA LEU A 124 17.35 -9.07 7.46
C LEU A 124 17.74 -10.01 6.32
N HIS A 125 18.20 -9.41 5.22
CA HIS A 125 18.63 -10.05 3.98
C HIS A 125 17.55 -10.83 3.22
N CYS A 126 16.34 -10.99 3.76
CA CYS A 126 15.20 -11.49 3.00
C CYS A 126 14.76 -10.46 1.97
N SER A 127 14.28 -10.94 0.82
CA SER A 127 13.67 -10.06 -0.18
C SER A 127 12.32 -9.59 0.35
N TRP A 128 12.06 -8.29 0.32
CA TRP A 128 10.79 -7.69 0.73
C TRP A 128 9.59 -8.32 0.01
N TYR A 129 9.75 -8.77 -1.24
CA TYR A 129 8.71 -9.45 -2.00
C TYR A 129 8.17 -10.72 -1.31
N GLN A 130 8.95 -11.37 -0.43
CA GLN A 130 8.49 -12.53 0.35
C GLN A 130 7.36 -12.16 1.33
N PHE A 131 7.31 -10.90 1.75
CA PHE A 131 6.29 -10.40 2.67
C PHE A 131 5.15 -9.71 1.93
N VAL A 132 5.22 -9.56 0.61
CA VAL A 132 4.14 -8.95 -0.18
C VAL A 132 3.11 -10.02 -0.53
N HIS A 133 1.84 -9.72 -0.33
CA HIS A 133 0.76 -10.60 -0.74
C HIS A 133 0.78 -10.83 -2.27
N HIS A 134 0.61 -12.07 -2.72
CA HIS A 134 0.79 -12.46 -4.12
C HIS A 134 -0.03 -11.63 -5.12
N ASN A 135 -1.26 -11.27 -4.78
CA ASN A 135 -2.13 -10.42 -5.63
C ASN A 135 -1.63 -8.97 -5.80
N ASP A 136 -0.68 -8.52 -4.98
CA ASP A 136 -0.16 -7.16 -5.00
C ASP A 136 1.26 -7.08 -5.61
N LEU A 137 1.82 -8.21 -6.08
CA LEU A 137 3.17 -8.28 -6.65
C LEU A 137 3.37 -7.39 -7.89
N GLN A 138 2.32 -7.21 -8.70
CA GLN A 138 2.37 -6.31 -9.86
C GLN A 138 2.57 -4.85 -9.44
N GLU A 139 1.77 -4.38 -8.47
CA GLU A 139 1.87 -3.01 -7.96
C GLU A 139 3.18 -2.80 -7.19
N ALA A 140 3.63 -3.81 -6.45
CA ALA A 140 4.94 -3.82 -5.79
C ALA A 140 6.10 -3.67 -6.79
N THR A 141 6.04 -4.39 -7.91
CA THR A 141 7.03 -4.28 -8.99
C THR A 141 7.00 -2.89 -9.63
N HIS A 142 5.81 -2.33 -9.89
CA HIS A 142 5.68 -0.97 -10.40
C HIS A 142 6.26 0.08 -9.44
N LEU A 143 6.00 -0.06 -8.14
CA LEU A 143 6.59 0.80 -7.12
C LEU A 143 8.12 0.73 -7.17
N HIS A 144 8.67 -0.48 -7.16
CA HIS A 144 10.12 -0.69 -7.21
C HIS A 144 10.75 -0.07 -8.46
N CYS A 145 10.20 -0.31 -9.65
CA CYS A 145 10.69 0.27 -10.89
C CYS A 145 10.71 1.80 -10.83
N ARG A 146 9.63 2.43 -10.36
CA ARG A 146 9.53 3.89 -10.26
C ARG A 146 10.55 4.49 -9.30
N VAL A 147 10.74 3.88 -8.14
CA VAL A 147 11.74 4.33 -7.15
C VAL A 147 13.15 4.21 -7.73
N ARG A 148 13.44 3.09 -8.39
CA ARG A 148 14.75 2.84 -9.02
C ARG A 148 15.05 3.76 -10.19
N SER A 149 14.02 4.19 -10.93
CA SER A 149 14.15 5.20 -11.99
C SER A 149 14.42 6.61 -11.46
N GLY A 150 14.46 6.82 -10.14
CA GLY A 150 14.76 8.12 -9.54
C GLY A 150 13.59 9.10 -9.62
N CYS A 151 12.34 8.61 -9.73
CA CYS A 151 11.12 9.45 -9.77
C CYS A 151 10.81 10.17 -8.44
N GLY A 152 11.79 10.39 -7.57
CA GLY A 152 11.59 10.92 -6.22
C GLY A 152 10.83 9.94 -5.32
N GLN A 153 9.96 10.48 -4.47
CA GLN A 153 9.11 9.67 -3.60
C GLN A 153 7.95 9.04 -4.40
N CYS A 154 7.77 7.73 -4.23
CA CYS A 154 6.71 6.96 -4.88
C CYS A 154 5.83 6.29 -3.83
N THR A 155 4.52 6.25 -4.06
CA THR A 155 3.55 5.68 -3.12
C THR A 155 2.78 4.52 -3.73
N ALA A 156 2.60 3.44 -2.96
CA ALA A 156 1.68 2.34 -3.26
C ALA A 156 0.85 1.94 -2.03
N VAL A 157 -0.24 1.23 -2.26
CA VAL A 157 -1.00 0.55 -1.19
C VAL A 157 -0.97 -0.94 -1.47
N LEU A 158 -0.51 -1.71 -0.49
CA LEU A 158 -0.20 -3.13 -0.63
C LEU A 158 -0.67 -3.89 0.62
N ARG A 159 -0.81 -5.20 0.52
CA ARG A 159 -0.92 -6.10 1.66
C ARG A 159 0.42 -6.72 1.98
N LEU A 160 0.80 -6.66 3.26
CA LEU A 160 1.94 -7.40 3.78
C LEU A 160 1.48 -8.60 4.59
N LEU A 161 2.19 -9.71 4.44
CA LEU A 161 2.00 -10.96 5.17
C LEU A 161 2.62 -10.83 6.56
N THR A 162 1.87 -11.23 7.57
CA THR A 162 2.32 -11.31 8.96
C THR A 162 2.72 -12.73 9.31
N ARG A 163 3.42 -12.90 10.44
CA ARG A 163 3.92 -14.20 10.91
C ARG A 163 2.84 -15.24 11.16
N ASP A 164 1.64 -14.81 11.52
CA ASP A 164 0.49 -15.71 11.74
C ASP A 164 -0.25 -16.08 10.43
N GLY A 165 0.24 -15.63 9.27
CA GLY A 165 -0.34 -15.91 7.96
C GLY A 165 -1.48 -14.98 7.59
N SER A 166 -1.82 -13.99 8.42
CA SER A 166 -2.77 -12.94 8.06
C SER A 166 -2.12 -11.85 7.19
N THR A 167 -2.91 -10.84 6.82
CA THR A 167 -2.42 -9.69 6.04
C THR A 167 -2.82 -8.38 6.66
N ILE A 168 -1.91 -7.40 6.56
CA ILE A 168 -2.18 -6.01 6.90
C ILE A 168 -2.11 -5.14 5.65
N TYR A 169 -3.03 -4.18 5.53
CA TYR A 169 -2.95 -3.17 4.49
C TYR A 169 -1.98 -2.07 4.92
N VAL A 170 -1.02 -1.76 4.06
CA VAL A 170 -0.04 -0.70 4.27
C VAL A 170 -0.04 0.28 3.11
N ARG A 171 0.06 1.56 3.42
CA ARG A 171 0.51 2.56 2.46
C ARG A 171 2.03 2.68 2.60
N THR A 172 2.74 2.40 1.53
CA THR A 172 4.19 2.49 1.46
C THR A 172 4.58 3.73 0.67
N VAL A 173 5.31 4.65 1.31
CA VAL A 173 6.00 5.76 0.65
C VAL A 173 7.47 5.39 0.55
N ALA A 174 7.93 5.18 -0.67
CA ALA A 174 9.27 4.72 -0.99
C ALA A 174 10.11 5.83 -1.61
N GLY A 175 11.39 5.92 -1.24
CA GLY A 175 12.33 6.86 -1.83
C GLY A 175 13.77 6.39 -1.73
N LEU A 176 14.63 6.91 -2.59
CA LEU A 176 16.07 6.72 -2.49
C LEU A 176 16.63 7.65 -1.41
N VAL A 177 17.43 7.08 -0.50
CA VAL A 177 18.18 7.84 0.49
C VAL A 177 19.66 7.52 0.36
N LYS A 178 20.50 8.50 0.68
CA LYS A 178 21.95 8.31 0.75
C LYS A 178 22.28 7.71 2.11
N GLN A 179 23.09 6.66 2.12
CA GLN A 179 23.65 6.13 3.35
C GLN A 179 24.99 6.83 3.60
N ASP A 180 25.10 7.56 4.71
CA ASP A 180 26.33 8.22 5.13
C ASP A 180 27.26 7.20 5.83
N ASP A 181 27.74 6.21 5.07
CA ASP A 181 28.85 5.35 5.50
C ASP A 181 30.13 5.81 4.83
N LEU A 182 31.22 5.90 5.60
CA LEU A 182 32.49 6.52 5.25
C LEU A 182 33.19 5.93 4.00
N ASP A 183 32.80 4.74 3.52
CA ASP A 183 33.53 4.02 2.46
C ASP A 183 32.67 3.52 1.29
N THR A 184 31.36 3.79 1.22
CA THR A 184 30.55 3.29 0.08
C THR A 184 29.34 4.17 -0.25
N TYR A 185 29.37 4.84 -1.41
CA TYR A 185 28.23 5.57 -1.98
C TYR A 185 27.23 4.62 -2.66
N THR A 186 26.61 3.72 -1.88
CA THR A 186 25.51 2.89 -2.40
C THR A 186 24.16 3.50 -2.01
N PRO A 187 23.32 3.91 -2.99
CA PRO A 187 21.98 4.35 -2.67
C PRO A 187 21.18 3.17 -2.11
N VAL A 188 20.38 3.45 -1.08
CA VAL A 188 19.46 2.49 -0.48
C VAL A 188 18.04 3.00 -0.63
N ILE A 189 17.09 2.08 -0.60
CA ILE A 189 15.67 2.38 -0.73
C ILE A 189 15.06 2.39 0.67
N GLN A 190 14.48 3.51 1.08
CA GLN A 190 13.73 3.62 2.33
C GLN A 190 12.24 3.54 2.04
N PHE A 191 11.55 2.64 2.73
CA PHE A 191 10.09 2.53 2.73
C PHE A 191 9.55 3.01 4.08
N ASN A 192 8.75 4.06 4.06
CA ASN A 192 7.94 4.49 5.20
C ASN A 192 6.54 3.89 5.04
N ASN A 193 6.18 2.97 5.94
CA ASN A 193 4.95 2.21 5.86
C ASN A 193 3.98 2.69 6.93
N ARG A 194 2.74 2.99 6.52
CA ARG A 194 1.63 3.31 7.42
C ARG A 194 0.56 2.24 7.30
N VAL A 195 0.20 1.61 8.42
CA VAL A 195 -0.90 0.64 8.47
C VAL A 195 -2.24 1.34 8.29
N LEU A 196 -3.09 0.76 7.45
CA LEU A 196 -4.43 1.25 7.11
C LEU A 196 -5.45 0.43 7.91
N ARG A 197 -6.22 1.10 8.79
CA ARG A 197 -7.31 0.50 9.58
C ARG A 197 -8.67 0.76 8.94
#